data_AF-A0AAW3EZ42-F1
#
_entry.id   AF-A0AAW3EZ42-F1
#
_cell.length_a   1.000
_cell.length_b   1.000
_cell.length_c   1.000
_cell.angle_alpha   90.00
_cell.angle_beta   90.00
_cell.angle_gamma   90.00
#
_symmetry.space_group_name_H-M   'P 1'
#
loop_
_entity.id
_entity.type
_entity.pdbx_description
1 polymer ?
#
loop_
_entity_poly.entity_id
_entity_poly.type
_entity_poly.pdbx_seq_one_letter_code
_entity_poly.pdbx_strand_id
1 'polypeptide(L)'
;MSTQWTDDEVRHGELSARIVPVRRRDDTERAALIVDVVDAFARLRGSLVRFVALFADAQPPAAYPAAAAHAGHAAVDSPRFDVLLAALVLSAERARFRRLAELRGLVERVTRAETFRDVIFAPPPSAGPAALREAALSLERLDAELIGLCVEHVLESRTRDTLAAARPSKEAADGHSPQAPAAPRRAARRAPTRRAAVAAEPDVAVAGSLL
;
A
#
# COMPACT_ATOMS: atom_id res chain seq x y z
N MET A 1 3.06 22.49 -77.92
CA MET A 1 2.48 22.27 -76.57
C MET A 1 3.62 22.35 -75.57
N SER A 2 3.76 23.49 -74.89
CA SER A 2 4.74 23.72 -73.84
C SER A 2 4.05 24.53 -72.76
N THR A 3 3.67 23.88 -71.66
CA THR A 3 3.11 24.55 -70.49
C THR A 3 4.25 25.12 -69.66
N GLN A 4 4.37 26.44 -69.76
CA GLN A 4 5.18 27.32 -68.93
C GLN A 4 4.79 27.14 -67.46
N TRP A 5 5.72 26.65 -66.64
CA TRP A 5 5.61 26.74 -65.18
C TRP A 5 5.64 28.22 -64.79
N THR A 6 4.53 28.71 -64.24
CA THR A 6 4.50 29.97 -63.50
C THR A 6 5.25 29.77 -62.19
N ASP A 7 6.40 30.43 -62.13
CA ASP A 7 7.16 30.73 -60.92
C ASP A 7 6.23 31.50 -59.98
N ASP A 8 5.75 30.83 -58.92
CA ASP A 8 5.09 31.50 -57.81
C ASP A 8 6.19 32.19 -57.01
N GLU A 9 6.35 33.49 -57.25
CA GLU A 9 7.17 34.40 -56.46
C GLU A 9 6.72 34.34 -55.00
N VAL A 10 7.21 33.34 -54.27
CA VAL A 10 7.22 33.37 -52.82
C VAL A 10 8.17 34.50 -52.44
N ARG A 11 7.59 35.67 -52.19
CA ARG A 11 8.20 36.79 -51.48
C ARG A 11 8.87 36.26 -50.22
N HIS A 12 10.15 35.95 -50.33
CA HIS A 12 11.05 35.76 -49.21
C HIS A 12 11.29 37.12 -48.55
N GLY A 13 10.27 37.64 -47.88
CA GLY A 13 10.43 38.65 -46.85
C GLY A 13 11.20 38.01 -45.71
N GLU A 14 12.53 38.14 -45.76
CA GLU A 14 13.52 38.07 -44.68
C GLU A 14 13.06 37.41 -43.37
N LEU A 15 12.71 36.13 -43.38
CA LEU A 15 12.74 35.31 -42.17
C LEU A 15 14.21 34.98 -41.89
N SER A 16 14.93 35.96 -41.34
CA SER A 16 16.27 35.78 -40.80
C SER A 16 16.19 34.87 -39.56
N ALA A 17 16.07 33.56 -39.80
CA ALA A 17 16.05 32.55 -38.77
C ALA A 17 17.48 32.34 -38.26
N ARG A 18 17.75 32.85 -37.05
CA ARG A 18 19.02 32.62 -36.36
C ARG A 18 19.12 31.14 -35.98
N ILE A 19 19.97 30.38 -36.66
CA ILE A 19 20.32 29.01 -36.26
C ILE A 19 21.18 29.11 -34.99
N VAL A 20 20.56 28.88 -33.84
CA VAL A 20 21.26 28.83 -32.54
C VAL A 20 21.82 27.41 -32.36
N PRO A 21 23.12 27.25 -32.05
CA PRO A 21 23.67 25.93 -31.75
C PRO A 21 22.96 25.30 -30.56
N VAL A 22 22.58 24.02 -30.70
CA VAL A 22 21.89 23.24 -29.67
C VAL A 22 22.78 23.14 -28.43
N ARG A 23 22.32 23.66 -27.29
CA ARG A 23 23.00 23.55 -25.99
C ARG A 23 22.85 22.14 -25.38
N ARG A 24 23.41 21.13 -26.07
CA ARG A 24 23.20 19.72 -25.70
C ARG A 24 23.56 19.35 -24.26
N ARG A 25 24.58 19.98 -23.67
CA ARG A 25 25.03 19.67 -22.30
C ARG A 25 24.06 20.19 -21.24
N ASP A 26 23.66 21.46 -21.31
CA ASP A 26 22.69 22.09 -20.40
C ASP A 26 21.33 21.40 -20.50
N ASP A 27 20.93 21.01 -21.72
CA ASP A 27 19.68 20.28 -21.98
C ASP A 27 19.72 18.87 -21.37
N THR A 28 20.87 18.20 -21.38
CA THR A 28 21.04 16.87 -20.77
C THR A 28 20.99 16.93 -19.23
N GLU A 29 21.64 17.92 -18.61
CA GLU A 29 21.56 18.12 -17.15
C GLU A 29 20.13 18.44 -16.72
N ARG A 30 19.45 19.34 -17.45
CA ARG A 30 18.04 19.66 -17.18
C ARG A 30 17.14 18.44 -17.33
N ALA A 31 17.37 17.62 -18.36
CA ALA A 31 16.60 16.40 -18.56
C ALA A 31 16.76 15.41 -17.39
N ALA A 32 17.98 15.21 -16.88
CA ALA A 32 18.23 14.38 -15.71
C ALA A 32 17.47 14.89 -14.48
N LEU A 33 17.52 16.21 -14.22
CA LEU A 33 16.79 16.81 -13.10
C LEU A 33 15.27 16.70 -13.22
N ILE A 34 14.74 16.73 -14.44
CA ILE A 34 13.30 16.47 -14.67
C ILE A 34 12.96 15.03 -14.33
N VAL A 35 13.82 14.07 -14.72
CA VAL A 35 13.64 12.66 -14.36
C VAL A 35 13.60 12.51 -12.84
N ASP A 36 14.51 13.16 -12.10
CA ASP A 36 14.52 13.11 -10.63
C ASP A 36 13.20 13.61 -10.02
N VAL A 37 12.64 14.72 -10.53
CA VAL A 37 11.33 15.24 -10.06
C VAL A 37 10.20 14.27 -10.35
N VAL A 38 10.16 13.71 -11.57
CA VAL A 38 9.13 12.75 -11.98
C VAL A 38 9.21 11.47 -11.15
N ASP A 39 10.41 10.96 -10.91
CA ASP A 39 10.64 9.77 -10.11
C ASP A 39 10.26 9.99 -8.64
N ALA A 40 10.62 11.13 -8.05
CA ALA A 40 10.22 11.48 -6.69
C ALA A 40 8.69 11.57 -6.56
N PHE A 41 8.01 12.17 -7.53
CA PHE A 41 6.55 12.22 -7.56
C PHE A 41 5.93 10.83 -7.73
N ALA A 42 6.48 9.99 -8.60
CA ALA A 42 6.01 8.62 -8.82
C ALA A 42 6.17 7.77 -7.55
N ARG A 43 7.28 7.93 -6.80
CA ARG A 43 7.50 7.26 -5.51
C ARG A 43 6.46 7.69 -4.48
N LEU A 44 6.25 8.99 -4.30
CA LEU A 44 5.24 9.55 -3.40
C LEU A 44 3.84 9.00 -3.72
N ARG A 45 3.45 9.03 -5.00
CA ARG A 45 2.18 8.48 -5.45
C ARG A 45 2.08 6.97 -5.18
N GLY A 46 3.16 6.24 -5.41
CA GLY A 46 3.24 4.81 -5.09
C GLY A 46 3.04 4.54 -3.60
N SER A 47 3.62 5.36 -2.72
CA SER A 47 3.41 5.28 -1.27
C SER A 47 1.96 5.53 -0.88
N LEU A 48 1.30 6.55 -1.45
CA LEU A 48 -0.12 6.82 -1.23
C LEU A 48 -0.99 5.61 -1.58
N VAL A 49 -0.80 5.02 -2.77
CA VAL A 49 -1.55 3.83 -3.21
C VAL A 49 -1.39 2.69 -2.21
N ARG A 50 -0.15 2.40 -1.78
CA ARG A 50 0.13 1.33 -0.81
C ARG A 50 -0.57 1.58 0.53
N PHE A 51 -0.54 2.81 1.06
CA PHE A 51 -1.17 3.10 2.36
C PHE A 51 -2.69 3.17 2.29
N VAL A 52 -3.27 3.64 1.19
CA VAL A 52 -4.72 3.57 0.97
C VAL A 52 -5.20 2.12 1.00
N ALA A 53 -4.50 1.22 0.29
CA ALA A 53 -4.80 -0.21 0.31
C ALA A 53 -4.60 -0.80 1.71
N LEU A 54 -3.46 -0.52 2.35
CA LEU A 54 -3.14 -1.03 3.69
C LEU A 54 -4.20 -0.65 4.73
N PHE A 55 -4.72 0.58 4.70
CA PHE A 55 -5.75 1.03 5.63
C PHE A 55 -7.15 0.58 5.25
N ALA A 56 -7.40 0.27 3.97
CA ALA A 56 -8.64 -0.38 3.54
C ALA A 56 -8.70 -1.85 4.00
N ASP A 57 -7.57 -2.56 3.94
CA ASP A 57 -7.43 -3.97 4.31
C ASP A 57 -7.24 -4.21 5.81
N ALA A 58 -7.06 -3.16 6.62
CA ALA A 58 -6.86 -3.27 8.07
C ALA A 58 -8.10 -3.75 8.85
N GLN A 59 -9.18 -4.13 8.16
CA GLN A 59 -10.31 -4.87 8.74
C GLN A 59 -10.02 -6.39 8.60
N PRO A 60 -10.05 -7.17 9.69
CA PRO A 60 -9.39 -8.48 9.74
C PRO A 60 -10.04 -9.50 8.77
N PRO A 61 -9.22 -10.38 8.15
CA PRO A 61 -8.72 -11.53 8.90
C PRO A 61 -7.20 -11.71 8.87
N ALA A 62 -6.76 -12.56 9.80
CA ALA A 62 -5.39 -12.89 10.14
C ALA A 62 -4.52 -13.37 8.96
N ALA A 63 -3.21 -13.20 9.15
CA ALA A 63 -2.10 -13.55 8.27
C ALA A 63 -1.85 -12.57 7.11
N TYR A 64 -0.76 -11.82 7.26
CA TYR A 64 -0.07 -11.12 6.18
C TYR A 64 0.15 -12.04 4.99
N PRO A 65 -0.36 -11.72 3.79
CA PRO A 65 0.30 -12.17 2.57
C PRO A 65 1.47 -11.22 2.31
N ALA A 66 2.68 -11.77 2.24
CA ALA A 66 3.80 -11.12 1.60
C ALA A 66 3.44 -10.95 0.12
N ALA A 67 3.06 -9.75 -0.30
CA ALA A 67 2.80 -9.43 -1.70
C ALA A 67 3.70 -8.28 -2.14
N ALA A 68 4.97 -8.63 -2.37
CA ALA A 68 5.77 -8.00 -3.40
C ALA A 68 5.28 -8.54 -4.75
N ALA A 69 4.31 -7.86 -5.38
CA ALA A 69 4.02 -7.99 -6.81
C ALA A 69 3.02 -6.90 -7.21
N HIS A 70 3.16 -6.41 -8.44
CA HIS A 70 2.35 -5.36 -9.09
C HIS A 70 2.87 -3.92 -8.95
N ALA A 71 4.19 -3.76 -8.90
CA ALA A 71 4.83 -2.63 -9.58
C ALA A 71 4.98 -2.99 -11.07
N GLY A 72 3.85 -3.02 -11.79
CA GLY A 72 3.84 -3.36 -13.20
C GLY A 72 2.45 -3.15 -13.79
N HIS A 73 2.31 -2.14 -14.63
CA HIS A 73 1.20 -1.94 -15.59
C HIS A 73 -0.10 -1.21 -15.20
N ALA A 74 -0.21 -0.53 -14.06
CA ALA A 74 -1.38 0.32 -13.75
C ALA A 74 -1.33 1.73 -14.39
N ALA A 75 -0.87 1.85 -15.64
CA ALA A 75 -0.74 3.14 -16.33
C ALA A 75 -2.08 3.69 -16.87
N VAL A 76 -3.13 2.86 -16.96
CA VAL A 76 -4.39 3.26 -17.60
C VAL A 76 -5.48 3.69 -16.61
N ASP A 77 -5.52 3.15 -15.39
CA ASP A 77 -6.52 3.51 -14.36
C ASP A 77 -5.87 3.94 -13.05
N SER A 78 -4.79 4.71 -13.16
CA SER A 78 -4.14 5.28 -12.00
C SER A 78 -5.03 6.41 -11.44
N PRO A 79 -5.60 6.28 -10.22
CA PRO A 79 -6.48 7.31 -9.65
C PRO A 79 -5.78 8.66 -9.59
N ARG A 80 -6.56 9.73 -9.82
CA ARG A 80 -6.05 11.10 -9.73
C ARG A 80 -5.46 11.33 -8.33
N PHE A 81 -4.44 12.19 -8.25
CA PHE A 81 -3.66 12.35 -7.03
C PHE A 81 -4.48 12.99 -5.90
N ASP A 82 -5.32 13.97 -6.21
CA ASP A 82 -6.34 14.52 -5.31
C ASP A 82 -7.29 13.43 -4.76
N VAL A 83 -7.75 12.52 -5.62
CA VAL A 83 -8.59 11.38 -5.22
C VAL A 83 -7.83 10.43 -4.29
N LEU A 84 -6.55 10.18 -4.55
CA LEU A 84 -5.70 9.37 -3.67
C LEU A 84 -5.52 10.00 -2.28
N LEU A 85 -5.32 11.31 -2.22
CA LEU A 85 -5.18 12.03 -0.96
C LEU A 85 -6.49 12.01 -0.16
N ALA A 86 -7.62 12.24 -0.82
CA ALA A 86 -8.93 12.13 -0.18
C ALA A 86 -9.21 10.71 0.33
N ALA A 87 -8.87 9.69 -0.48
CA ALA A 87 -8.99 8.29 -0.10
C ALA A 87 -8.10 7.94 1.09
N LEU A 88 -6.88 8.48 1.17
CA LEU A 88 -5.98 8.25 2.29
C LEU A 88 -6.57 8.76 3.60
N VAL A 89 -7.08 9.99 3.62
CA VAL A 89 -7.69 10.58 4.82
C VAL A 89 -8.90 9.75 5.26
N LEU A 90 -9.76 9.36 4.32
CA LEU A 90 -10.94 8.54 4.61
C LEU A 90 -10.57 7.15 5.14
N SER A 91 -9.59 6.49 4.52
CA SER A 91 -9.12 5.17 4.99
C SER A 91 -8.43 5.28 6.35
N ALA A 92 -7.65 6.34 6.60
CA ALA A 92 -7.03 6.59 7.90
C ALA A 92 -8.07 6.83 9.00
N GLU A 93 -9.15 7.56 8.71
CA GLU A 93 -10.28 7.73 9.64
C GLU A 93 -10.91 6.39 10.01
N ARG A 94 -11.18 5.54 9.02
CA ARG A 94 -11.73 4.19 9.22
C ARG A 94 -10.79 3.30 10.02
N ALA A 95 -9.48 3.38 9.77
CA ALA A 95 -8.44 2.69 10.51
C ALA A 95 -8.18 3.26 11.92
N ARG A 96 -8.92 4.30 12.34
CA ARG A 96 -8.73 5.00 13.62
C ARG A 96 -7.28 5.49 13.80
N PHE A 97 -6.74 6.12 12.75
CA PHE A 97 -5.39 6.66 12.74
C PHE A 97 -5.16 7.63 13.90
N ARG A 98 -4.17 7.33 14.74
CA ARG A 98 -3.95 8.06 16.01
C ARG A 98 -3.58 9.53 15.78
N ARG A 99 -2.67 9.78 14.84
CA ARG A 99 -2.13 11.11 14.52
C ARG A 99 -2.83 11.73 13.31
N LEU A 100 -4.16 11.62 13.25
CA LEU A 100 -4.95 12.01 12.07
C LEU A 100 -4.81 13.51 11.72
N ALA A 101 -4.69 14.38 12.74
CA ALA A 101 -4.48 15.81 12.53
C ALA A 101 -3.16 16.09 11.80
N GLU A 102 -2.09 15.37 12.16
CA GLU A 102 -0.78 15.49 11.53
C GLU A 102 -0.79 14.93 10.11
N LEU A 103 -1.48 13.82 9.89
CA LEU A 103 -1.70 13.26 8.55
C LEU A 103 -2.43 14.25 7.64
N ARG A 104 -3.49 14.92 8.12
CA ARG A 104 -4.20 15.94 7.35
C ARG A 104 -3.31 17.15 7.02
N GLY A 105 -2.52 17.63 7.98
CA GLY A 105 -1.55 18.70 7.74
C GLY A 105 -0.48 18.30 6.72
N LEU A 106 -0.03 17.04 6.73
CA LEU A 106 0.86 16.52 5.70
C LEU A 106 0.18 16.46 4.34
N VAL A 107 -1.07 15.97 4.25
CA VAL A 107 -1.85 15.93 3.01
C VAL A 107 -2.02 17.32 2.40
N GLU A 108 -2.26 18.36 3.21
CA GLU A 108 -2.32 19.75 2.73
C GLU A 108 -0.97 20.24 2.17
N ARG A 109 0.15 19.85 2.80
CA ARG A 109 1.48 20.14 2.26
C ARG A 109 1.75 19.39 0.95
N VAL A 110 1.35 18.12 0.87
CA VAL A 110 1.47 17.30 -0.34
C VAL A 110 0.61 17.83 -1.48
N THR A 111 -0.61 18.29 -1.19
CA THR A 111 -1.48 18.94 -2.19
C THR A 111 -0.83 20.18 -2.77
N ARG A 112 -0.23 21.04 -1.92
CA ARG A 112 0.53 22.21 -2.39
C ARG A 112 1.76 21.81 -3.20
N ALA A 113 2.40 20.69 -2.83
CA ALA A 113 3.57 20.17 -3.52
C ALA A 113 3.29 19.60 -4.92
N GLU A 114 2.02 19.36 -5.29
CA GLU A 114 1.68 19.02 -6.69
C GLU A 114 2.16 20.10 -7.67
N THR A 115 2.20 21.36 -7.23
CA THR A 115 2.72 22.48 -8.03
C THR A 115 4.20 22.34 -8.39
N PHE A 116 4.96 21.46 -7.70
CA PHE A 116 6.34 21.16 -8.09
C PHE A 116 6.45 20.47 -9.45
N ARG A 117 5.39 19.79 -9.91
CA ARG A 117 5.34 19.27 -11.29
C ARG A 117 5.34 20.40 -12.31
N ASP A 118 4.73 21.53 -11.99
CA ASP A 118 4.60 22.65 -12.92
C ASP A 118 5.95 23.32 -13.21
N VAL A 119 6.94 23.16 -12.31
CA VAL A 119 8.32 23.59 -12.52
C VAL A 119 8.93 22.95 -13.77
N ILE A 120 8.54 21.72 -14.14
CA ILE A 120 9.03 21.04 -15.34
C ILE A 120 8.64 21.80 -16.61
N PHE A 121 7.45 22.41 -16.61
CA PHE A 121 6.86 23.11 -17.75
C PHE A 121 7.20 24.60 -17.80
N ALA A 122 7.70 25.17 -16.70
CA ALA A 122 8.06 26.57 -16.65
C ALA A 122 9.33 26.88 -17.49
N PRO A 123 9.38 28.02 -18.19
CA PRO A 123 10.57 28.43 -18.94
C PRO A 123 11.71 28.86 -18.00
N PRO A 124 12.98 28.79 -18.45
CA PRO A 124 14.10 29.43 -17.74
C PRO A 124 13.90 30.96 -17.66
N PRO A 125 14.31 31.64 -16.56
CA PRO A 125 15.11 31.14 -15.45
C PRO A 125 14.32 30.59 -14.24
N SER A 126 12.98 30.73 -14.22
CA SER A 126 12.13 30.27 -13.11
C SER A 126 12.22 28.77 -12.84
N ALA A 127 12.48 27.96 -13.88
CA ALA A 127 12.73 26.52 -13.78
C ALA A 127 14.21 26.17 -13.99
N GLY A 128 15.11 26.92 -13.35
CA GLY A 128 16.54 26.63 -13.38
C GLY A 128 16.89 25.30 -12.68
N PRO A 129 18.13 24.79 -12.86
CA PRO A 129 18.59 23.54 -12.24
C PRO A 129 18.39 23.48 -10.71
N ALA A 130 18.56 24.61 -10.02
CA ALA A 130 18.33 24.69 -8.58
C ALA A 130 16.85 24.49 -8.19
N ALA A 131 15.92 25.04 -8.99
CA ALA A 131 14.49 24.89 -8.74
C ALA A 131 14.03 23.44 -8.94
N LEU A 132 14.56 22.75 -9.96
CA LEU A 132 14.27 21.32 -10.19
C LEU A 132 14.83 20.44 -9.07
N ARG A 133 16.06 20.71 -8.60
CA ARG A 133 16.65 20.00 -7.45
C ARG A 133 15.83 20.19 -6.17
N GLU A 134 15.42 21.43 -5.88
CA GLU A 134 14.62 21.72 -4.68
C GLU A 134 13.24 21.06 -4.77
N ALA A 135 12.62 21.04 -5.95
CA ALA A 135 11.37 20.34 -6.20
C ALA A 135 11.49 18.84 -5.92
N ALA A 136 12.53 18.18 -6.45
CA ALA A 136 12.78 16.75 -6.23
C ALA A 136 12.99 16.46 -4.73
N LEU A 137 13.87 17.21 -4.06
CA LEU A 137 14.15 17.03 -2.63
C LEU A 137 12.92 17.29 -1.75
N SER A 138 12.08 18.25 -2.11
CA SER A 138 10.83 18.53 -1.40
C SER A 138 9.85 17.36 -1.51
N LEU A 139 9.72 16.76 -2.70
CA LEU A 139 8.89 15.57 -2.91
C LEU A 139 9.41 14.37 -2.12
N GLU A 140 10.72 14.14 -2.13
CA GLU A 140 11.35 13.05 -1.36
C GLU A 140 11.16 13.21 0.16
N ARG A 141 11.29 14.44 0.68
CA ARG A 141 11.04 14.73 2.10
C ARG A 141 9.59 14.45 2.49
N LEU A 142 8.64 14.85 1.64
CA LEU A 142 7.22 14.59 1.87
C LEU A 142 6.89 13.09 1.83
N ASP A 143 7.49 12.35 0.91
CA ASP A 143 7.34 10.88 0.85
C ASP A 143 7.90 10.20 2.10
N ALA A 144 9.10 10.59 2.54
CA ALA A 144 9.71 10.05 3.76
C ALA A 144 8.86 10.35 5.02
N GLU A 145 8.31 11.56 5.12
CA GLU A 145 7.46 11.96 6.23
C GLU A 145 6.11 11.22 6.23
N LEU A 146 5.53 11.01 5.05
CA LEU A 146 4.33 10.19 4.86
C LEU A 146 4.57 8.74 5.30
N ILE A 147 5.66 8.14 4.82
CA ILE A 147 6.04 6.77 5.17
C ILE A 147 6.25 6.65 6.68
N GLY A 148 6.98 7.59 7.29
CA GLY A 148 7.24 7.61 8.73
C GLY A 148 5.94 7.61 9.54
N LEU A 149 5.03 8.55 9.28
CA LEU A 149 3.75 8.65 9.97
C LEU A 149 2.90 7.37 9.81
N CYS A 150 2.80 6.86 8.58
CA CYS A 150 1.95 5.71 8.31
C CYS A 150 2.51 4.41 8.92
N VAL A 151 3.82 4.19 8.83
CA VAL A 151 4.49 3.00 9.40
C VAL A 151 4.41 3.03 10.92
N GLU A 152 4.66 4.17 11.56
CA GLU A 152 4.52 4.32 13.01
C GLU A 152 3.12 3.91 13.48
N HIS A 153 2.06 4.40 12.81
CA HIS A 153 0.69 4.01 13.13
C HIS A 153 0.43 2.50 12.98
N VAL A 154 0.96 1.87 11.92
CA VAL A 154 0.79 0.43 11.67
C VAL A 154 1.48 -0.38 12.76
N LEU A 155 2.68 0.01 13.17
CA LEU A 155 3.43 -0.66 14.25
C LEU A 155 2.71 -0.50 15.60
N GLU A 156 2.23 0.70 15.92
CA GLU A 156 1.43 0.94 17.13
C GLU A 156 0.11 0.15 17.15
N SER A 157 -0.50 -0.07 15.99
CA SER A 157 -1.75 -0.83 15.90
C SER A 157 -1.50 -2.31 16.15
N ARG A 158 -0.44 -2.89 15.56
CA ARG A 158 -0.09 -4.29 15.79
C ARG A 158 0.36 -4.59 17.22
N THR A 159 1.07 -3.67 17.86
CA THR A 159 1.43 -3.84 19.28
C THR A 159 0.19 -3.86 20.17
N ARG A 160 -0.83 -3.03 19.87
CA ARG A 160 -2.13 -3.09 20.57
C ARG A 160 -2.87 -4.40 20.31
N ASP A 161 -2.92 -4.86 19.07
CA ASP A 161 -3.65 -6.09 18.72
C ASP A 161 -3.00 -7.33 19.34
N THR A 162 -1.66 -7.41 19.34
CA THR A 162 -0.93 -8.49 20.01
C THR A 162 -1.14 -8.48 21.52
N LEU A 163 -1.13 -7.31 22.17
CA LEU A 163 -1.45 -7.18 23.59
C LEU A 163 -2.91 -7.56 23.91
N ALA A 164 -3.85 -7.23 23.03
CA ALA A 164 -5.25 -7.62 23.17
C ALA A 164 -5.43 -9.14 23.04
N ALA A 165 -4.77 -9.78 22.08
CA ALA A 165 -4.79 -11.23 21.88
C ALA A 165 -4.10 -12.01 23.01
N ALA A 166 -3.08 -11.43 23.66
CA ALA A 166 -2.34 -12.06 24.75
C ALA A 166 -3.05 -11.99 26.12
N ARG A 167 -4.14 -11.22 26.27
CA ARG A 167 -4.95 -11.21 27.50
C ARG A 167 -5.91 -12.41 27.46
N PRO A 168 -5.68 -13.50 28.23
CA PRO A 168 -6.68 -14.54 28.35
C PRO A 168 -7.94 -13.94 28.96
N SER A 169 -9.08 -14.12 28.28
CA SER A 169 -10.37 -13.67 28.77
C SER A 169 -10.67 -14.36 30.10
N LYS A 170 -10.60 -13.60 31.19
CA LYS A 170 -10.85 -14.04 32.58
C LYS A 170 -12.35 -14.27 32.85
N GLU A 171 -13.07 -14.82 31.88
CA GLU A 171 -14.52 -15.07 31.96
C GLU A 171 -14.88 -16.56 31.93
N ALA A 172 -13.91 -17.47 31.79
CA ALA A 172 -14.16 -18.91 31.87
C ALA A 172 -13.89 -19.54 33.25
N ALA A 173 -13.45 -18.76 34.25
CA ALA A 173 -13.01 -19.29 35.55
C ALA A 173 -14.03 -19.13 36.70
N ASP A 174 -15.06 -18.29 36.56
CA ASP A 174 -16.04 -18.02 37.64
C ASP A 174 -17.39 -18.73 37.39
N GLY A 175 -17.34 -19.97 36.91
CA GLY A 175 -18.52 -20.75 36.55
C GLY A 175 -18.39 -22.26 36.72
N HIS A 176 -17.59 -22.74 37.68
CA HIS A 176 -17.68 -24.15 38.11
C HIS A 176 -17.38 -24.29 39.60
N SER A 177 -18.40 -24.16 40.44
CA SER A 177 -18.35 -24.67 41.81
C SER A 177 -18.20 -26.20 41.77
N PRO A 178 -17.15 -26.79 42.36
CA PRO A 178 -17.11 -28.22 42.60
C PRO A 178 -17.95 -28.51 43.86
N GLN A 179 -19.17 -29.00 43.67
CA GLN A 179 -20.00 -29.48 44.77
C GLN A 179 -19.80 -30.99 44.95
N ALA A 180 -19.06 -31.38 45.99
CA ALA A 180 -19.14 -32.67 46.67
C ALA A 180 -18.65 -32.46 48.12
N PRO A 181 -19.13 -33.19 49.15
CA PRO A 181 -19.71 -34.54 49.08
C PRO A 181 -20.95 -34.78 49.99
N ALA A 182 -21.81 -35.75 49.63
CA ALA A 182 -22.68 -36.41 50.59
C ALA A 182 -23.05 -37.83 50.11
N ALA A 183 -22.46 -38.84 50.73
CA ALA A 183 -23.03 -40.19 50.82
C ALA A 183 -24.26 -40.13 51.77
N PRO A 184 -25.28 -41.02 51.68
CA PRO A 184 -25.09 -42.39 52.16
C PRO A 184 -26.04 -43.49 51.59
N ARG A 185 -25.81 -44.72 52.07
CA ARG A 185 -26.74 -45.88 52.23
C ARG A 185 -26.97 -46.86 51.07
N ARG A 186 -26.07 -47.85 51.03
CA ARG A 186 -26.31 -49.31 51.18
C ARG A 186 -27.78 -49.80 51.02
N ALA A 187 -28.07 -50.49 49.92
CA ALA A 187 -29.09 -51.54 49.84
C ALA A 187 -28.46 -52.81 49.24
N ALA A 188 -28.89 -53.96 49.75
CA ALA A 188 -28.22 -55.25 49.63
C ALA A 188 -28.82 -56.15 48.53
N ARG A 189 -28.00 -57.15 48.10
CA ARG A 189 -28.35 -58.45 47.48
C ARG A 189 -28.82 -58.39 46.02
N ARG A 190 -28.40 -59.25 45.07
CA ARG A 190 -27.90 -60.64 45.06
C ARG A 190 -27.09 -60.89 43.75
N ALA A 191 -26.12 -61.81 43.79
CA ALA A 191 -25.38 -62.38 42.65
C ALA A 191 -26.14 -63.61 42.05
N PRO A 192 -25.54 -64.45 41.17
CA PRO A 192 -24.96 -64.19 39.84
C PRO A 192 -25.56 -65.13 38.76
N THR A 193 -25.35 -64.84 37.47
CA THR A 193 -25.42 -65.89 36.42
C THR A 193 -24.22 -65.78 35.49
N ARG A 194 -23.47 -66.88 35.50
CA ARG A 194 -22.34 -67.24 34.65
C ARG A 194 -22.90 -67.72 33.29
N ARG A 195 -22.30 -67.38 32.16
CA ARG A 195 -21.52 -68.33 31.30
C ARG A 195 -21.15 -67.75 29.92
N ALA A 196 -19.85 -67.86 29.64
CA ALA A 196 -19.19 -68.24 28.38
C ALA A 196 -19.33 -67.40 27.10
N ALA A 197 -18.16 -66.85 26.72
CA ALA A 197 -17.38 -67.16 25.52
C ALA A 197 -18.05 -67.05 24.14
N VAL A 198 -17.38 -66.36 23.21
CA VAL A 198 -16.50 -66.98 22.21
C VAL A 198 -15.82 -65.87 21.39
N ALA A 199 -14.60 -66.17 20.95
CA ALA A 199 -13.65 -65.36 20.20
C ALA A 199 -14.12 -64.94 18.80
N ALA A 200 -13.52 -63.88 18.25
CA ALA A 200 -12.86 -63.86 16.92
C ALA A 200 -12.42 -62.43 16.54
N GLU A 201 -11.15 -62.11 16.75
CA GLU A 201 -10.31 -61.47 15.72
C GLU A 201 -9.87 -62.60 14.75
N PRO A 202 -9.38 -62.37 13.50
CA PRO A 202 -8.95 -61.12 12.86
C PRO A 202 -9.52 -60.96 11.42
N ASP A 203 -9.19 -59.88 10.69
CA ASP A 203 -8.52 -60.06 9.38
C ASP A 203 -7.87 -58.78 8.84
N VAL A 204 -6.72 -59.01 8.21
CA VAL A 204 -5.84 -58.10 7.49
C VAL A 204 -6.30 -58.04 6.03
N ALA A 205 -6.35 -56.86 5.41
CA ALA A 205 -6.29 -56.75 3.96
C ALA A 205 -5.58 -55.47 3.51
N VAL A 206 -4.31 -55.67 3.18
CA VAL A 206 -3.49 -54.90 2.25
C VAL A 206 -4.12 -54.95 0.85
N ALA A 207 -4.17 -53.81 0.13
CA ALA A 207 -3.73 -53.70 -1.28
C ALA A 207 -4.05 -52.32 -1.88
N GLY A 208 -3.05 -51.75 -2.54
CA GLY A 208 -3.19 -51.54 -3.99
C GLY A 208 -3.33 -50.13 -4.52
N SER A 209 -2.18 -49.47 -4.72
CA SER A 209 -1.69 -48.91 -5.98
C SER A 209 -2.63 -48.21 -6.98
N LEU A 210 -2.20 -46.99 -7.31
CA LEU A 210 -1.95 -46.44 -8.66
C LEU A 210 -3.10 -46.48 -9.66
N LEU A 211 -3.61 -45.29 -9.99
CA LEU A 211 -3.69 -44.75 -11.36
C LEU A 211 -3.57 -43.22 -11.30
#